data_AF-M1C1Z6-F1
#
_entry.id   AF-M1C1Z6-F1
#
_cell.length_a   1.000
_cell.length_b   1.000
_cell.length_c   1.000
_cell.angle_alpha   90.00
_cell.angle_beta   90.00
_cell.angle_gamma   90.00
#
_symmetry.space_group_name_H-M   'P 1'
#
loop_
_entity.id
_entity.type
_entity.pdbx_description
1 polymer ?
#
loop_
_entity_poly.entity_id
_entity_poly.type
_entity_poly.pdbx_seq_one_letter_code
_entity_poly.pdbx_strand_id
1 'polypeptide(L)'
;MKQTGAILNGAAPNGLFGLGMGNISVPSVLASKGLAANSFSLCFGADGIGRIDFGDKGSLDQGETPFNLEQTHQTYNISLTGITVGNKNIDVDFTAIVDSGTSFTYLNDPAYKVITENFNSQAQELRIQPMVQVPFEYCYGLR
;
A
#
# COMPACT_ATOMS: atom_id res chain seq x y z
N MET A 1 32.06 0.97 2.98
CA MET A 1 31.07 0.93 1.89
C MET A 1 30.41 2.28 1.78
N LYS A 2 30.37 2.89 0.59
CA LYS A 2 29.69 4.16 0.32
C LYS A 2 28.43 3.82 -0.48
N GLN A 3 27.25 3.92 0.13
CA GLN A 3 26.00 3.65 -0.58
C GLN A 3 25.78 4.72 -1.67
N THR A 4 25.17 4.32 -2.78
CA THR A 4 24.75 5.20 -3.91
C THR A 4 23.24 4.99 -4.17
N GLY A 5 22.54 5.98 -4.74
CA GLY A 5 21.09 5.91 -4.98
C GLY A 5 20.36 7.24 -4.82
N ALA A 6 19.20 7.36 -5.47
CA ALA A 6 18.42 8.61 -5.56
C ALA A 6 17.83 9.08 -4.21
N ILE A 7 17.64 8.16 -3.27
CA ILE A 7 16.97 8.41 -1.97
C ILE A 7 17.94 8.61 -0.80
N LEU A 8 19.25 8.61 -1.05
CA LEU A 8 20.27 8.77 0.01
C LEU A 8 20.21 10.15 0.69
N ASN A 9 19.90 11.18 -0.09
CA ASN A 9 19.80 12.53 0.45
C ASN A 9 18.36 12.77 0.89
N GLY A 10 18.04 12.37 2.12
CA GLY A 10 16.76 12.68 2.78
C GLY A 10 16.00 11.44 3.24
N ALA A 11 15.46 10.65 2.30
CA ALA A 11 14.50 9.60 2.61
C ALA A 11 15.12 8.36 3.25
N ALA A 12 16.29 7.92 2.79
CA ALA A 12 16.96 6.70 3.26
C ALA A 12 18.46 6.94 3.42
N PRO A 13 18.89 7.85 4.33
CA PRO A 13 20.29 8.24 4.48
C PRO A 13 21.22 7.10 4.91
N ASN A 14 20.65 6.06 5.53
CA ASN A 14 21.37 4.86 5.96
C ASN A 14 21.03 3.63 5.10
N GLY A 15 20.37 3.84 3.96
CA GLY A 15 19.93 2.79 3.04
C GLY A 15 18.46 2.43 3.20
N LEU A 16 17.98 1.68 2.21
CA LEU A 16 16.60 1.21 2.11
C LEU A 16 16.54 -0.28 2.37
N PHE A 17 15.62 -0.69 3.24
CA PHE A 17 15.39 -2.09 3.56
C PHE A 17 14.45 -2.73 2.53
N GLY A 18 14.99 -3.59 1.67
CA GLY A 18 14.24 -4.21 0.58
C GLY A 18 13.41 -5.41 1.02
N LEU A 19 12.08 -5.30 0.86
CA LEU A 19 11.10 -6.35 1.18
C LEU A 19 10.56 -7.06 -0.07
N GLY A 20 11.20 -6.96 -1.23
CA GLY A 20 10.69 -7.55 -2.47
C GLY A 20 10.66 -9.09 -2.49
N MET A 21 10.11 -9.68 -3.55
CA MET A 21 10.01 -11.14 -3.71
C MET A 21 11.29 -11.80 -4.26
N GLY A 22 12.31 -11.01 -4.62
CA GLY A 22 13.55 -11.54 -5.18
C GLY A 22 14.46 -12.19 -4.13
N ASN A 23 15.27 -13.15 -4.54
CA ASN A 23 16.08 -14.00 -3.64
C ASN A 23 17.08 -13.24 -2.73
N ILE A 24 17.42 -11.99 -3.07
CA ILE A 24 18.33 -11.15 -2.27
C ILE A 24 17.59 -10.25 -1.27
N SER A 25 16.25 -10.28 -1.25
CA SER A 25 15.45 -9.54 -0.29
C SER A 25 15.63 -10.11 1.12
N VAL A 26 15.36 -9.30 2.13
CA VAL A 26 15.50 -9.73 3.52
C VAL A 26 14.63 -10.94 3.87
N PRO A 27 13.31 -10.98 3.56
CA PRO A 27 12.51 -12.17 3.86
C PRO A 27 13.05 -13.43 3.17
N SER A 28 13.46 -13.34 1.90
CA SER A 28 14.01 -14.50 1.17
C SER A 28 15.36 -14.98 1.72
N VAL A 29 16.25 -14.07 2.12
CA VAL A 29 17.52 -14.42 2.76
C VAL A 29 17.31 -15.07 4.12
N LEU A 30 16.39 -14.57 4.94
CA LEU A 30 16.07 -15.18 6.24
C LEU A 30 15.49 -16.59 6.06
N ALA A 31 14.58 -16.76 5.10
CA ALA A 31 13.96 -18.05 4.80
C ALA A 31 14.95 -19.07 4.24
N SER A 32 15.81 -18.69 3.30
CA SER A 32 16.84 -19.58 2.73
C SER A 32 17.86 -20.05 3.76
N LYS A 33 18.05 -19.32 4.86
CA LYS A 33 18.89 -19.71 5.99
C LYS A 33 18.14 -20.50 7.07
N GLY A 34 16.84 -20.74 6.90
CA GLY A 34 16.00 -21.43 7.88
C GLY A 34 15.77 -20.63 9.17
N LEU A 35 15.96 -19.30 9.15
CA LEU A 35 15.79 -18.44 10.32
C LEU A 35 14.35 -17.97 10.52
N ALA A 36 13.56 -17.94 9.44
CA ALA A 36 12.15 -17.55 9.44
C ALA A 36 11.41 -18.31 8.33
N ALA A 37 10.08 -18.33 8.36
CA ALA A 37 9.31 -18.73 7.17
C ALA A 37 9.50 -17.69 6.05
N ASN A 38 9.27 -18.07 4.79
CA ASN A 38 9.30 -17.15 3.65
C ASN A 38 8.03 -16.29 3.58
N SER A 39 7.80 -15.53 4.63
CA SER A 39 6.64 -14.69 4.85
C SER A 39 7.03 -13.57 5.82
N PHE A 40 6.23 -12.51 5.87
CA PHE A 40 6.36 -11.45 6.86
C PHE A 40 5.04 -10.69 6.95
N SER A 41 4.86 -9.95 8.05
CA SER A 41 3.77 -9.00 8.20
C SER A 41 4.27 -7.59 8.46
N LEU A 42 3.45 -6.62 8.07
CA LEU A 42 3.63 -5.19 8.34
C LEU A 42 2.43 -4.71 9.14
N CYS A 43 2.69 -4.08 10.28
CA CYS A 43 1.65 -3.47 11.11
C CYS A 43 2.02 -2.01 11.34
N PHE A 44 1.27 -1.07 10.77
CA PHE A 44 1.50 0.36 10.94
C PHE A 44 0.61 0.92 12.05
N GLY A 45 1.21 1.43 13.12
CA GLY A 45 0.48 2.05 14.22
C GLY A 45 0.05 3.48 13.91
N ALA A 46 -1.11 3.88 14.44
CA ALA A 46 -1.63 5.25 14.31
C ALA A 46 -0.79 6.30 15.05
N ASP A 47 0.06 5.87 15.98
CA ASP A 47 1.06 6.68 16.69
C ASP A 47 2.33 6.92 15.87
N GLY A 48 2.38 6.42 14.63
CA GLY A 48 3.55 6.48 13.76
C GLY A 48 4.59 5.39 14.03
N ILE A 49 4.31 4.46 14.96
CA ILE A 49 5.19 3.33 15.25
C ILE A 49 4.64 2.08 14.59
N GLY A 50 5.39 1.55 13.63
CA GLY A 50 5.09 0.28 12.97
C GLY A 50 5.92 -0.89 13.50
N ARG A 51 5.53 -2.11 13.11
CA ARG A 51 6.30 -3.35 13.31
C ARG A 51 6.38 -4.13 12.01
N ILE A 52 7.50 -4.82 11.84
CA ILE A 52 7.71 -5.84 10.81
C ILE A 52 8.03 -7.14 11.55
N ASP A 53 7.31 -8.21 11.23
CA ASP A 53 7.57 -9.54 11.79
C ASP A 53 7.92 -10.51 10.67
N PHE A 54 9.14 -11.07 10.71
CA PHE A 54 9.62 -12.00 9.70
C PHE A 54 9.28 -13.44 10.08
N GLY A 55 8.65 -14.16 9.16
CA GLY A 55 8.17 -15.52 9.37
C GLY A 55 6.75 -15.59 9.91
N ASP A 56 6.10 -14.45 10.17
CA ASP A 56 4.68 -14.40 10.47
C ASP A 56 3.86 -14.93 9.28
N LYS A 57 2.85 -15.75 9.58
CA LYS A 57 1.99 -16.42 8.59
C LYS A 57 0.54 -15.93 8.64
N GLY A 58 0.26 -14.93 9.46
CA GLY A 58 -1.11 -14.48 9.69
C GLY A 58 -1.92 -15.45 10.55
N SER A 59 -3.19 -15.11 10.74
CA SER A 59 -4.16 -15.93 11.49
C SER A 59 -4.98 -16.81 10.55
N LEU A 60 -5.59 -17.87 11.10
CA LEU A 60 -6.39 -18.83 10.31
C LEU A 60 -7.65 -18.24 9.69
N ASP A 61 -8.14 -17.12 10.22
CA ASP A 61 -9.34 -16.41 9.81
C ASP A 61 -9.03 -15.19 8.92
N GLN A 62 -7.77 -14.95 8.57
CA GLN A 62 -7.37 -13.87 7.70
C GLN A 62 -7.85 -14.12 6.26
N GLY A 63 -8.48 -13.11 5.64
CA GLY A 63 -8.79 -13.14 4.22
C GLY A 63 -7.52 -13.04 3.38
N GLU A 64 -7.44 -13.85 2.32
CA GLU A 64 -6.28 -13.91 1.43
C GLU A 64 -6.66 -13.64 -0.03
N THR A 65 -5.70 -13.14 -0.80
CA THR A 65 -5.78 -13.01 -2.25
C THR A 65 -4.45 -13.44 -2.87
N PRO A 66 -4.44 -14.14 -4.02
CA PRO A 66 -3.21 -14.48 -4.70
C PRO A 66 -2.49 -13.24 -5.24
N PHE A 67 -1.16 -13.33 -5.30
CA PHE A 67 -0.33 -12.35 -6.01
C PHE A 67 -0.24 -12.70 -7.51
N ASN A 68 -0.20 -11.67 -8.34
CA ASN A 68 0.05 -11.78 -9.78
C ASN A 68 1.57 -11.86 -10.04
N LEU A 69 2.10 -13.08 -10.09
CA LEU A 69 3.56 -13.32 -10.15
C LEU A 69 4.18 -13.21 -11.55
N GLU A 70 3.37 -13.26 -12.62
CA GLU A 70 3.84 -13.22 -14.01
C GLU A 70 4.12 -11.78 -14.50
N GLN A 71 5.02 -11.08 -13.80
CA GLN A 71 5.39 -9.70 -14.12
C GLN A 71 6.89 -9.58 -14.41
N THR A 72 7.25 -8.67 -15.32
CA THR A 72 8.65 -8.38 -15.66
C THR A 72 9.47 -7.91 -14.46
N HIS A 73 8.82 -7.20 -13.53
CA HIS A 73 9.37 -6.78 -12.26
C HIS A 73 8.47 -7.32 -11.16
N GLN A 74 9.02 -8.18 -10.28
CA GLN A 74 8.25 -8.77 -9.20
C GLN A 74 7.87 -7.70 -8.18
N THR A 75 6.59 -7.34 -8.17
CA THR A 75 5.96 -6.47 -7.17
C THR A 75 4.88 -7.24 -6.43
N TYR A 76 4.43 -6.75 -5.27
CA TYR A 76 3.25 -7.27 -4.59
C TYR A 76 1.99 -6.80 -5.33
N ASN A 77 1.72 -7.42 -6.48
CA ASN A 77 0.60 -7.07 -7.32
C ASN A 77 -0.59 -7.99 -7.05
N ILE A 78 -1.78 -7.42 -6.92
CA ILE A 78 -3.04 -8.13 -6.67
C ILE A 78 -4.12 -7.68 -7.65
N SER A 79 -5.15 -8.51 -7.85
CA SER A 79 -6.32 -8.17 -8.65
C SER A 79 -7.47 -7.68 -7.78
N LEU A 80 -8.16 -6.63 -8.21
CA LEU A 80 -9.33 -6.05 -7.55
C LEU A 80 -10.54 -6.20 -8.48
N THR A 81 -11.61 -6.79 -7.95
CA THR A 81 -12.83 -7.12 -8.72
C THR A 81 -14.03 -6.22 -8.41
N GLY A 82 -13.93 -5.41 -7.36
CA GLY A 82 -15.04 -4.59 -6.90
C GLY A 82 -14.59 -3.47 -5.97
N ILE A 83 -15.32 -2.36 -6.01
CA ILE A 83 -15.20 -1.24 -5.07
C ILE A 83 -16.55 -1.03 -4.43
N THR A 84 -16.55 -0.87 -3.11
CA THR A 84 -17.75 -0.53 -2.33
C THR A 84 -17.54 0.78 -1.59
N VAL A 85 -18.45 1.74 -1.80
CA VAL A 85 -18.45 3.03 -1.09
C VAL A 85 -19.82 3.29 -0.49
N GLY A 86 -19.94 3.14 0.82
CA GLY A 86 -21.21 3.17 1.53
C GLY A 86 -22.10 2.01 1.09
N ASN A 87 -23.27 2.31 0.50
CA ASN A 87 -24.19 1.30 -0.02
C ASN A 87 -24.06 1.04 -1.53
N LYS A 88 -23.07 1.65 -2.20
CA LYS A 88 -22.86 1.50 -3.63
C LYS A 88 -21.72 0.53 -3.90
N ASN A 89 -22.05 -0.54 -4.60
CA ASN A 89 -21.11 -1.57 -5.05
C ASN A 89 -20.92 -1.43 -6.55
N ILE A 90 -19.68 -1.34 -7.00
CA ILE A 90 -19.32 -1.18 -8.39
C ILE A 90 -18.28 -2.24 -8.73
N ASP A 91 -18.61 -3.07 -9.71
CA ASP A 91 -17.67 -4.04 -10.26
C ASP A 91 -16.58 -3.29 -11.04
N VAL A 92 -15.34 -3.68 -10.80
CA VAL A 92 -14.15 -3.14 -11.47
C VAL A 92 -13.23 -4.30 -11.81
N ASP A 93 -12.33 -4.11 -12.76
CA ASP A 93 -11.34 -5.12 -13.08
C ASP A 93 -10.01 -4.42 -13.34
N PHE A 94 -9.18 -4.34 -12.30
CA PHE A 94 -7.84 -3.79 -12.40
C PHE A 94 -6.89 -4.41 -11.39
N THR A 95 -5.60 -4.19 -11.59
CA THR A 95 -4.56 -4.63 -10.66
C THR A 95 -4.03 -3.47 -9.84
N ALA A 96 -3.65 -3.76 -8.60
CA ALA A 96 -3.03 -2.81 -7.69
C ALA A 96 -1.67 -3.34 -7.23
N ILE A 97 -0.74 -2.43 -7.02
CA ILE A 97 0.53 -2.72 -6.34
C ILE A 97 0.34 -2.36 -4.87
N VAL A 98 0.71 -3.28 -3.99
CA VAL A 98 0.78 -3.05 -2.55
C VAL A 98 2.22 -2.70 -2.22
N ASP A 99 2.44 -1.49 -1.70
CA ASP A 99 3.77 -1.03 -1.34
C ASP A 99 3.77 -0.23 -0.03
N SER A 100 4.95 -0.14 0.59
CA SER A 100 5.21 0.70 1.76
C SER A 100 6.07 1.93 1.41
N GLY A 101 6.32 2.18 0.11
CA GLY A 101 7.16 3.27 -0.38
C GLY A 101 6.39 4.56 -0.65
N THR A 102 5.05 4.49 -0.67
CA THR A 102 4.16 5.57 -1.04
C THR A 102 3.28 5.98 0.13
N SER A 103 3.11 7.29 0.37
CA SER A 103 2.34 7.80 1.52
C SER A 103 0.82 7.77 1.31
N PHE A 104 0.34 7.75 0.07
CA PHE A 104 -1.07 7.78 -0.28
C PHE A 104 -1.40 6.70 -1.30
N THR A 105 -2.66 6.26 -1.33
CA THR A 105 -3.15 5.39 -2.40
C THR A 105 -3.34 6.20 -3.67
N TYR A 106 -2.67 5.79 -4.75
CA TYR A 106 -2.84 6.38 -6.08
C TYR A 106 -3.76 5.49 -6.91
N LEU A 107 -4.77 6.11 -7.53
CA LEU A 107 -5.76 5.41 -8.33
C LEU A 107 -5.86 6.11 -9.68
N ASN A 108 -5.88 5.30 -10.74
CA ASN A 108 -6.23 5.79 -12.07
C ASN A 108 -7.75 5.79 -12.25
N ASP A 109 -8.23 6.54 -13.23
CA ASP A 109 -9.61 6.40 -13.69
C ASP A 109 -9.80 5.02 -14.34
N PRO A 110 -10.97 4.36 -14.14
CA PRO A 110 -12.18 4.90 -13.51
C PRO A 110 -12.24 4.76 -11.97
N ALA A 111 -11.33 4.02 -11.34
CA ALA A 111 -11.39 3.71 -9.90
C ALA A 111 -11.36 4.97 -9.02
N TYR A 112 -10.50 5.94 -9.35
CA TYR A 112 -10.42 7.21 -8.63
C TYR A 112 -11.75 7.97 -8.62
N LYS A 113 -12.36 8.19 -9.80
CA LYS A 113 -13.69 8.81 -9.92
C LYS A 113 -14.77 8.04 -9.18
N VAL A 114 -14.80 6.72 -9.35
CA VAL A 114 -15.75 5.85 -8.64
C VAL A 114 -15.68 6.09 -7.13
N ILE A 115 -14.48 6.10 -6.54
CA ILE A 115 -14.35 6.30 -5.10
C ILE A 115 -14.75 7.73 -4.71
N THR A 116 -14.14 8.72 -5.36
CA THR A 116 -14.27 10.13 -4.97
C THR A 116 -15.69 10.67 -5.16
N GLU A 117 -16.34 10.39 -6.29
CA GLU A 117 -17.69 10.87 -6.56
C GLU A 117 -18.73 10.18 -5.66
N ASN A 118 -18.60 8.86 -5.44
CA ASN A 118 -19.53 8.15 -4.57
C ASN A 118 -19.35 8.52 -3.10
N PHE A 119 -18.11 8.73 -2.64
CA PHE A 119 -17.86 9.26 -1.30
C PHE A 119 -18.45 10.66 -1.16
N ASN A 120 -18.16 11.55 -2.10
CA ASN A 120 -18.67 12.92 -2.08
C ASN A 120 -20.20 13.01 -2.09
N SER A 121 -20.87 12.10 -2.80
CA SER A 121 -22.35 12.05 -2.82
C SER A 121 -22.98 11.66 -1.47
N GLN A 122 -22.18 11.10 -0.55
CA GLN A 122 -22.62 10.58 0.76
C GLN A 122 -22.03 11.36 1.94
N ALA A 123 -21.00 12.18 1.71
CA ALA A 123 -20.38 13.02 2.73
C ALA A 123 -21.39 14.03 3.29
N GLN A 124 -21.40 14.21 4.62
CA GLN A 124 -22.29 15.16 5.29
C GLN A 124 -21.64 16.54 5.41
N GLU A 125 -20.32 16.57 5.48
CA GLU A 125 -19.49 17.76 5.56
C GLU A 125 -19.45 18.49 4.21
N LEU A 126 -19.32 19.82 4.27
CA LEU A 126 -19.20 20.63 3.06
C LEU A 126 -17.81 20.46 2.44
N ARG A 127 -17.78 20.25 1.12
CA ARG A 127 -16.53 20.28 0.36
C ARG A 127 -15.93 21.68 0.43
N ILE A 128 -14.65 21.76 0.81
CA ILE A 128 -13.90 23.01 0.93
C ILE A 128 -12.68 22.99 0.02
N GLN A 129 -12.18 24.18 -0.32
CA GLN A 129 -10.83 24.33 -0.83
C GLN A 129 -9.89 24.66 0.34
N PRO A 130 -8.89 23.82 0.63
CA PRO A 130 -7.93 24.10 1.69
C PRO A 130 -7.20 25.42 1.43
N MET A 131 -6.91 26.17 2.50
CA MET A 131 -6.16 27.43 2.39
C MET A 131 -4.70 27.21 1.96
N VAL A 132 -4.17 26.01 2.18
CA VAL A 132 -2.84 25.58 1.75
C VAL A 132 -2.96 24.67 0.53
N GLN A 133 -2.03 24.81 -0.42
CA GLN A 133 -2.01 23.94 -1.59
C GLN A 133 -1.67 22.51 -1.15
N VAL A 134 -2.65 21.63 -1.22
CA VAL A 134 -2.51 20.19 -0.96
C VAL A 134 -2.80 19.42 -2.25
N PRO A 135 -2.20 18.22 -2.43
CA PRO A 135 -2.40 17.41 -3.64
C PRO A 135 -3.77 16.70 -3.68
N PHE A 136 -4.75 17.13 -2.88
CA PHE A 136 -6.05 16.49 -2.75
C PHE A 136 -7.16 17.32 -3.39
N GLU A 137 -7.98 16.68 -4.21
CA GLU A 137 -9.09 17.33 -4.90
C GLU A 137 -10.38 17.39 -4.04
N TYR A 138 -10.60 16.39 -3.18
CA TYR A 138 -11.77 16.27 -2.32
C TYR A 138 -11.37 16.49 -0.85
N CYS A 139 -11.70 17.66 -0.31
CA CYS A 139 -11.45 18.05 1.07
C CYS A 139 -12.74 18.51 1.74
N TYR A 140 -12.90 18.24 3.03
CA TYR A 140 -14.15 18.48 3.75
C TYR A 140 -13.89 19.26 5.05
N GLY A 141 -14.74 20.25 5.33
CA GLY A 141 -14.69 21.03 6.57
C GLY A 141 -15.31 20.25 7.73
N LEU A 142 -14.47 19.74 8.63
CA LEU A 142 -14.92 19.12 9.87
C LEU A 142 -15.60 20.17 10.76
N ARG A 143 -16.70 19.78 11.41
CA ARG A 143 -17.39 20.61 12.41
C ARG A 143 -16.71 20.53 13.77
#